data_AF-A0A8H2ZGA3-F1
#
_entry.id   AF-A0A8H2ZGA3-F1
#
_cell.length_a   1.000
_cell.length_b   1.000
_cell.length_c   1.000
_cell.angle_alpha   90.00
_cell.angle_beta   90.00
_cell.angle_gamma   90.00
#
_symmetry.space_group_name_H-M   'P 1'
#
loop_
_entity.id
_entity.type
_entity.pdbx_description
1 polymer ?
#
loop_
_entity_poly.entity_id
_entity_poly.type
_entity_poly.pdbx_seq_one_letter_code
_entity_poly.pdbx_strand_id
1 'polypeptide(L)'
;MGSKRSSLNRINGKGQNSQREVRPEVFGDNIARNQLINNKEVLADDKARASRKRGQNKLELKKDQSRLRLYGRRASEKNAKNKQKYTDKELSIPTLNRSIIPGFQVKKGKKGKKLIADDDTLLLTRLVKSIGDEYDHTVESKLEKDRRLQDIRDLKRQEIERKEEAKLNKLEDKKSELKNKANAARSLRRKNQRDANKVTNSSAFVEEHSSKKKKTVSFA
;
A
#
# COMPACT_ATOMS: atom_id res chain seq x y z
N MET A 1 76.05 -13.25 22.36
CA MET A 1 74.97 -14.14 21.89
C MET A 1 74.27 -14.76 23.09
N GLY A 2 73.25 -14.09 23.63
CA GLY A 2 72.56 -14.50 24.85
C GLY A 2 71.32 -15.35 24.56
N SER A 3 71.37 -16.63 24.93
CA SER A 3 70.26 -17.58 24.88
C SER A 3 69.24 -17.26 25.97
N LYS A 4 68.10 -16.67 25.61
CA LYS A 4 66.93 -16.55 26.52
C LYS A 4 66.16 -17.87 26.46
N ARG A 5 66.39 -18.72 27.46
CA ARG A 5 65.59 -19.92 27.70
C ARG A 5 64.19 -19.52 28.16
N SER A 6 63.19 -20.18 27.58
CA SER A 6 61.77 -20.03 27.79
C SER A 6 61.36 -20.32 29.24
N SER A 7 60.78 -19.34 29.91
CA SER A 7 60.05 -19.58 31.16
C SER A 7 58.63 -20.03 30.82
N LEU A 8 58.37 -21.33 31.03
CA LEU A 8 57.04 -21.93 30.98
C LEU A 8 56.06 -21.19 31.89
N ASN A 9 54.94 -20.76 31.31
CA ASN A 9 53.77 -20.31 32.04
C ASN A 9 53.20 -21.47 32.87
N ARG A 10 53.47 -21.46 34.18
CA ARG A 10 52.75 -22.28 35.16
C ARG A 10 51.33 -21.74 35.27
N ILE A 11 50.40 -22.38 34.55
CA ILE A 11 48.96 -22.19 34.72
C ILE A 11 48.61 -22.76 36.08
N ASN A 12 48.38 -21.88 37.05
CA ASN A 12 47.86 -22.25 38.36
C ASN A 12 46.46 -22.86 38.19
N GLY A 13 46.38 -24.18 38.39
CA GLY A 13 45.12 -24.88 38.55
C GLY A 13 44.44 -24.43 39.84
N LYS A 14 43.38 -23.64 39.71
CA LYS A 14 42.41 -23.39 40.78
C LYS A 14 41.01 -23.56 40.20
N GLY A 15 40.35 -24.63 40.66
CA GLY A 15 38.90 -24.79 40.64
C GLY A 15 38.30 -25.09 39.27
N GLN A 16 38.40 -26.33 38.79
CA GLN A 16 37.39 -26.84 37.87
C GLN A 16 36.08 -27.04 38.63
N ASN A 17 35.30 -25.97 38.76
CA ASN A 17 33.85 -26.11 38.76
C ASN A 17 33.42 -25.98 37.30
N SER A 18 33.55 -27.07 36.56
CA SER A 18 33.07 -27.22 35.18
C SER A 18 31.55 -27.34 35.19
N GLN A 19 30.86 -26.30 35.66
CA GLN A 19 29.49 -26.09 35.23
C GLN A 19 29.56 -25.83 33.73
N ARG A 20 29.02 -26.77 32.94
CA ARG A 20 28.80 -26.55 31.51
C ARG A 20 27.85 -25.36 31.40
N GLU A 21 28.38 -24.17 31.14
CA GLU A 21 27.54 -23.04 30.77
C GLU A 21 26.90 -23.38 29.43
N VAL A 22 25.64 -23.80 29.45
CA VAL A 22 24.83 -23.96 28.25
C VAL A 22 24.50 -22.56 27.74
N ARG A 23 25.47 -21.95 27.06
CA ARG A 23 25.25 -20.70 26.34
C ARG A 23 24.49 -21.05 25.05
N PRO A 24 23.37 -20.38 24.75
CA PRO A 24 22.68 -20.59 23.49
C PRO A 24 23.65 -20.31 22.34
N GLU A 25 23.82 -21.28 21.44
CA GLU A 25 24.76 -21.21 20.29
C GLU A 25 24.55 -19.94 19.45
N VAL A 26 23.31 -19.43 19.44
CA VAL A 26 22.86 -18.19 18.82
C VAL A 26 23.70 -16.96 19.20
N PHE A 27 24.22 -16.90 20.43
CA PHE A 27 24.99 -15.74 20.92
C PHE A 27 26.51 -15.96 20.89
N GLY A 28 26.97 -17.20 20.74
CA GLY A 28 28.39 -17.56 20.72
C GLY A 28 28.98 -17.64 19.31
N ASP A 29 28.19 -18.08 18.33
CA ASP A 29 28.66 -18.26 16.96
C ASP A 29 28.51 -16.99 16.11
N ASN A 30 29.64 -16.48 15.62
CA ASN A 30 29.69 -15.34 14.70
C ASN A 30 28.92 -15.61 13.39
N ILE A 31 28.85 -16.87 12.97
CA ILE A 31 28.12 -17.30 11.77
C ILE A 31 26.60 -17.19 12.01
N ALA A 32 26.10 -17.69 13.15
CA ALA A 32 24.69 -17.61 13.53
C ALA A 32 24.24 -16.15 13.75
N ARG A 33 25.10 -15.31 14.35
CA ARG A 33 24.84 -13.88 14.53
C ARG A 33 24.63 -13.15 13.20
N ASN A 34 25.44 -13.47 12.19
CA ASN A 34 25.32 -12.88 10.85
C ASN A 34 24.04 -13.31 10.11
N GLN A 35 23.54 -14.53 10.37
CA GLN A 35 22.26 -15.00 9.81
C GLN A 35 21.06 -14.25 10.41
N LEU A 36 21.09 -13.91 11.71
CA LEU A 36 20.01 -13.16 12.36
C LEU A 36 19.96 -11.68 11.96
N ILE A 37 21.11 -11.06 11.64
CA ILE A 37 21.17 -9.66 11.22
C ILE A 37 20.40 -9.42 9.90
N ASN A 38 20.31 -10.44 9.05
CA ASN A 38 19.66 -10.33 7.75
C ASN A 38 18.13 -10.60 7.81
N ASN A 39 17.63 -11.09 8.94
CA ASN A 39 16.21 -11.39 9.15
C ASN A 39 15.46 -10.12 9.60
N LYS A 40 15.01 -9.31 8.64
CA LYS A 40 14.30 -8.03 8.87
C LYS A 40 13.05 -8.17 9.75
N GLU A 41 12.38 -9.32 9.74
CA GLU A 41 11.16 -9.58 10.51
C GLU A 41 11.43 -9.61 12.02
N VAL A 42 12.50 -10.28 12.46
CA VAL A 42 12.87 -10.37 13.88
C VAL A 42 13.31 -9.00 14.44
N LEU A 43 14.04 -8.23 13.63
CA LEU A 43 14.50 -6.89 14.00
C LEU A 43 13.37 -5.85 14.06
N ALA A 44 12.33 -6.02 13.26
CA ALA A 44 11.15 -5.15 13.28
C ALA A 44 10.34 -5.33 14.58
N ASP A 45 10.19 -6.58 15.03
CA ASP A 45 9.50 -6.90 16.28
C ASP A 45 10.27 -6.43 17.52
N ASP A 46 11.59 -6.53 17.52
CA ASP A 46 12.44 -6.06 18.62
C ASP A 46 12.48 -4.53 18.71
N LYS A 47 12.54 -3.81 17.58
CA LYS A 47 12.39 -2.34 17.57
C LYS A 47 11.00 -1.91 18.01
N ALA A 48 9.95 -2.63 17.60
CA ALA A 48 8.57 -2.37 18.03
C ALA A 48 8.34 -2.72 19.52
N ARG A 49 9.05 -3.71 20.09
CA ARG A 49 9.04 -4.00 21.53
C ARG A 49 9.85 -2.98 22.34
N ALA A 50 10.98 -2.52 21.80
CA ALA A 50 11.81 -1.49 22.44
C ALA A 50 11.10 -0.12 22.49
N SER A 51 10.36 0.25 21.45
CA SER A 51 9.55 1.48 21.45
C SER A 51 8.37 1.40 22.43
N ARG A 52 7.71 0.23 22.55
CA ARG A 52 6.65 -0.03 23.55
C ARG A 52 7.13 0.02 25.01
N LYS A 53 8.43 -0.20 25.27
CA LYS A 53 9.04 -0.15 26.62
C LYS A 53 9.63 1.21 27.00
N ARG A 54 9.72 2.18 26.07
CA ARG A 54 10.20 3.55 26.35
C ARG A 54 9.09 4.48 26.83
N GLY A 55 8.23 3.99 27.73
CA GLY A 55 7.01 4.70 28.12
C GLY A 55 6.92 5.18 29.57
N GLN A 56 7.82 4.76 30.47
CA GLN A 56 7.68 5.09 31.89
C GLN A 56 8.96 5.70 32.45
N ASN A 57 8.79 6.80 33.19
CA ASN A 57 9.90 7.49 33.81
C ASN A 57 10.55 6.55 34.85
N LYS A 58 11.89 6.49 34.92
CA LYS A 58 12.64 5.58 35.82
C LYS A 58 12.17 5.71 37.28
N LEU A 59 11.74 6.90 37.67
CA LEU A 59 11.26 7.20 39.01
C LEU A 59 9.87 6.58 39.29
N GLU A 60 9.00 6.52 38.29
CA GLU A 60 7.69 5.86 38.36
C GLU A 60 7.85 4.34 38.41
N LEU A 61 8.73 3.79 37.57
CA LEU A 61 9.07 2.36 37.59
C LEU A 61 9.61 1.92 38.96
N LYS A 62 10.47 2.72 39.59
CA LYS A 62 10.98 2.41 40.95
C LYS A 62 9.86 2.45 42.00
N LYS A 63 8.95 3.42 41.91
CA LYS A 63 7.80 3.51 42.82
C LYS A 63 6.87 2.31 42.66
N ASP A 64 6.59 1.89 41.43
CA ASP A 64 5.73 0.74 41.16
C ASP A 64 6.37 -0.57 41.61
N GLN A 65 7.67 -0.75 41.36
CA GLN A 65 8.42 -1.91 41.86
C GLN A 65 8.48 -1.98 43.40
N SER A 66 8.63 -0.84 44.08
CA SER A 66 8.62 -0.80 45.56
C SER A 66 7.26 -1.21 46.14
N ARG A 67 6.17 -0.76 45.51
CA ARG A 67 4.80 -1.11 45.92
C ARG A 67 4.46 -2.57 45.64
N LEU A 68 4.91 -3.10 44.50
CA LEU A 68 4.76 -4.52 44.15
C LEU A 68 5.44 -5.43 45.18
N ARG A 69 6.59 -5.04 45.71
CA ARG A 69 7.29 -5.78 46.78
C ARG A 69 6.54 -5.74 48.11
N LEU A 70 5.96 -4.59 48.46
CA LEU A 70 5.32 -4.39 49.76
C LEU A 70 3.90 -4.96 49.84
N TYR A 71 3.10 -4.79 48.79
CA TYR A 71 1.66 -5.12 48.79
C TYR A 71 1.26 -6.18 47.76
N GLY A 72 2.22 -6.71 46.99
CA GLY A 72 1.98 -7.73 45.97
C GLY A 72 1.24 -7.24 44.71
N ARG A 73 1.09 -8.13 43.73
CA ARG A 73 0.55 -7.82 42.38
C ARG A 73 -0.88 -7.29 42.40
N ARG A 74 -1.70 -7.74 43.35
CA ARG A 74 -3.12 -7.37 43.47
C ARG A 74 -3.34 -5.91 43.89
N ALA A 75 -2.41 -5.30 44.61
CA ALA A 75 -2.49 -3.90 45.05
C ALA A 75 -2.16 -2.89 43.93
N SER A 76 -1.29 -3.26 43.00
CA SER A 76 -0.97 -2.47 41.80
C SER A 76 -2.16 -2.39 40.84
N GLU A 77 -2.88 -3.50 40.66
CA GLU A 77 -4.02 -3.58 39.73
C GLU A 77 -5.28 -2.89 40.28
N LYS A 78 -5.53 -2.92 41.60
CA LYS A 78 -6.68 -2.25 42.24
C LYS A 78 -6.62 -0.72 42.11
N ASN A 79 -5.43 -0.13 42.28
CA ASN A 79 -5.24 1.32 42.17
C ASN A 79 -5.20 1.83 40.72
N ALA A 80 -4.86 0.97 39.75
CA ALA A 80 -4.94 1.31 38.33
C ALA A 80 -6.40 1.37 37.84
N LYS A 81 -7.29 0.54 38.40
CA LYS A 81 -8.73 0.50 38.06
C LYS A 81 -9.56 1.60 38.77
N ASN A 82 -9.12 2.08 39.93
CA ASN A 82 -9.83 3.08 40.74
C ASN A 82 -9.46 4.53 40.42
N LYS A 83 -8.52 4.80 39.51
CA LYS A 83 -8.27 6.15 38.99
C LYS A 83 -9.14 6.38 37.76
N GLN A 84 -10.46 6.50 37.97
CA GLN A 84 -11.31 7.14 36.99
C GLN A 84 -10.84 8.59 36.89
N LYS A 85 -10.09 8.90 35.83
CA LYS A 85 -9.64 10.26 35.56
C LYS A 85 -10.85 11.01 35.02
N TYR A 86 -11.59 11.66 35.92
CA TYR A 86 -12.68 12.53 35.50
C TYR A 86 -12.13 13.61 34.58
N THR A 87 -12.80 13.80 33.45
CA THR A 87 -12.45 14.90 32.56
C THR A 87 -12.94 16.23 33.18
N ASP A 88 -12.28 17.35 32.89
CA ASP A 88 -12.65 18.66 33.46
C ASP A 88 -14.14 19.02 33.20
N LYS A 89 -14.71 18.45 32.14
CA LYS A 89 -16.13 18.57 31.78
C LYS A 89 -17.06 17.83 32.75
N GLU A 90 -16.65 16.66 33.24
CA GLU A 90 -17.43 15.85 34.18
C GLU A 90 -17.44 16.45 35.58
N LEU A 91 -16.39 17.19 35.94
CA LEU A 91 -16.27 17.90 37.22
C LEU A 91 -16.96 19.27 37.21
N SER A 92 -17.61 19.66 36.11
CA SER A 92 -18.29 20.96 35.95
C SER A 92 -17.42 22.17 36.32
N ILE A 93 -16.11 22.06 36.13
CA ILE A 93 -15.18 23.13 36.47
C ILE A 93 -15.33 24.23 35.40
N PRO A 94 -15.63 25.48 35.79
CA PRO A 94 -15.75 26.58 34.83
C PRO A 94 -14.41 26.77 34.10
N THR A 95 -14.48 26.78 32.76
CA THR A 95 -13.29 26.97 31.94
C THR A 95 -12.78 28.40 32.07
N LEU A 96 -11.61 28.57 32.67
CA LEU A 96 -10.93 29.86 32.74
C LEU A 96 -10.56 30.37 31.34
N ASN A 97 -10.40 31.69 31.21
CA ASN A 97 -9.91 32.34 30.00
C ASN A 97 -8.48 31.87 29.71
N ARG A 98 -8.34 30.93 28.76
CA ARG A 98 -7.04 30.46 28.27
C ARG A 98 -6.47 31.45 27.26
N SER A 99 -5.18 31.74 27.33
CA SER A 99 -4.48 32.45 26.25
C SER A 99 -4.45 31.54 25.03
N ILE A 100 -5.24 31.85 24.00
CA ILE A 100 -5.09 31.23 22.68
C ILE A 100 -3.72 31.70 22.17
N ILE A 101 -2.74 30.81 22.04
CA ILE A 101 -1.49 31.12 21.33
C ILE A 101 -1.87 31.29 19.85
N PRO A 102 -1.90 32.52 19.31
CA PRO A 102 -2.28 32.72 17.92
C PRO A 102 -1.04 32.43 17.07
N GLY A 103 -0.82 31.18 16.66
CA GLY A 103 0.49 30.92 16.04
C GLY A 103 0.83 29.60 15.35
N PHE A 104 -0.05 28.60 15.22
CA PHE A 104 0.25 27.50 14.29
C PHE A 104 -1.00 26.83 13.73
N GLN A 105 -1.71 27.54 12.87
CA GLN A 105 -2.51 26.85 11.86
C GLN A 105 -1.54 26.33 10.81
N VAL A 106 -1.42 25.00 10.66
CA VAL A 106 -0.75 24.40 9.50
C VAL A 106 -1.46 24.94 8.27
N LYS A 107 -0.87 25.94 7.62
CA LYS A 107 -1.39 26.48 6.37
C LYS A 107 -1.41 25.33 5.39
N LYS A 108 -2.59 24.74 5.17
CA LYS A 108 -2.84 23.87 4.02
C LYS A 108 -2.81 24.77 2.80
N GLY A 109 -1.60 25.13 2.35
CA GLY A 109 -1.42 25.80 1.08
C GLY A 109 -2.06 24.98 -0.03
N LYS A 110 -2.34 25.61 -1.17
CA LYS A 110 -2.69 24.88 -2.39
C LYS A 110 -1.58 23.86 -2.63
N LYS A 111 -1.90 22.56 -2.53
CA LYS A 111 -0.95 21.50 -2.88
C LYS A 111 -0.44 21.82 -4.28
N GLY A 112 0.88 21.79 -4.47
CA GLY A 112 1.49 22.10 -5.77
C GLY A 112 0.93 21.23 -6.90
N LYS A 113 1.19 21.61 -8.15
CA LYS A 113 0.79 20.79 -9.30
C LYS A 113 1.42 19.40 -9.16
N LYS A 114 0.61 18.35 -9.19
CA LYS A 114 1.10 16.98 -9.30
C LYS A 114 1.64 16.78 -10.71
N LEU A 115 2.96 16.58 -10.83
CA LEU A 115 3.62 16.36 -12.12
C LEU A 115 3.33 14.96 -12.67
N ILE A 116 3.11 13.99 -11.78
CA ILE A 116 2.86 12.57 -12.08
C ILE A 116 1.69 12.14 -11.20
N ALA A 117 0.83 11.27 -11.73
CA ALA A 117 -0.23 10.63 -10.95
C ALA A 117 0.40 9.67 -9.93
N ASP A 118 -0.16 9.58 -8.73
CA ASP A 118 0.38 8.73 -7.66
C ASP A 118 0.41 7.23 -8.07
N ASP A 119 -0.42 6.83 -9.04
CA ASP A 119 -0.54 5.45 -9.53
C ASP A 119 0.46 5.12 -10.66
N ASP A 120 1.10 6.11 -11.28
CA ASP A 120 2.04 5.91 -12.39
C ASP A 120 3.46 5.61 -11.89
N THR A 121 3.59 4.48 -11.22
CA THR A 121 4.85 3.98 -10.65
C THR A 121 5.93 3.75 -11.72
N LEU A 122 5.56 3.34 -12.93
CA LEU A 122 6.49 3.17 -14.05
C LEU A 122 7.11 4.50 -14.49
N LEU A 123 6.29 5.54 -14.62
CA LEU A 123 6.77 6.87 -15.03
C LEU A 123 7.67 7.48 -13.95
N LEU A 124 7.27 7.32 -12.69
CA LEU A 124 8.03 7.77 -11.54
C LEU A 124 9.40 7.07 -11.46
N THR A 125 9.44 5.75 -11.56
CA THR A 125 10.69 4.98 -11.47
C THR A 125 11.63 5.32 -12.62
N ARG A 126 11.12 5.47 -13.85
CA ARG A 126 11.91 5.94 -14.99
C ARG A 126 12.55 7.30 -14.71
N LEU A 127 11.76 8.26 -14.25
CA LEU A 127 12.23 9.63 -14.00
C LEU A 127 13.26 9.67 -12.88
N VAL A 128 13.02 8.96 -11.78
CA VAL A 128 13.96 8.89 -10.66
C VAL A 128 15.29 8.30 -11.11
N LYS A 129 15.27 7.21 -11.88
CA LYS A 129 16.51 6.62 -12.42
C LYS A 129 17.22 7.60 -13.36
N SER A 130 16.53 8.10 -14.41
CA SER A 130 17.16 8.97 -15.41
C SER A 130 17.69 10.28 -14.84
N ILE A 131 16.99 10.89 -13.88
CA ILE A 131 17.44 12.12 -13.23
C ILE A 131 18.60 11.79 -12.28
N GLY A 132 18.48 10.74 -11.48
CA GLY A 132 19.57 10.30 -10.60
C GLY A 132 20.87 10.02 -11.37
N ASP A 133 20.78 9.48 -12.59
CA ASP A 133 21.92 9.30 -13.50
C ASP A 133 22.65 10.59 -13.88
N GLU A 134 21.91 11.67 -14.10
CA GLU A 134 22.50 12.94 -14.50
C GLU A 134 23.21 13.65 -13.35
N TYR A 135 22.65 13.55 -12.13
CA TYR A 135 23.15 14.30 -10.97
C TYR A 135 24.10 13.50 -10.07
N ASP A 136 23.95 12.19 -9.97
CA ASP A 136 24.85 11.37 -9.16
C ASP A 136 26.11 11.03 -9.96
N HIS A 137 27.25 11.62 -9.60
CA HIS A 137 28.56 11.23 -10.11
C HIS A 137 29.02 9.92 -9.47
N THR A 138 28.36 8.82 -9.83
CA THR A 138 28.71 7.46 -9.38
C THR A 138 29.89 6.91 -10.16
N VAL A 139 30.98 6.59 -9.46
CA VAL A 139 32.09 5.83 -10.03
C VAL A 139 31.69 4.35 -10.04
N GLU A 140 31.14 3.90 -11.15
CA GLU A 140 30.65 2.53 -11.36
C GLU A 140 31.50 1.79 -12.40
N SER A 141 31.47 0.46 -12.34
CA SER A 141 32.13 -0.36 -13.36
C SER A 141 31.39 -0.25 -14.70
N LYS A 142 32.10 -0.51 -15.82
CA LYS A 142 31.49 -0.46 -17.18
C LYS A 142 30.23 -1.34 -17.28
N LEU A 143 30.27 -2.53 -16.67
CA LEU A 143 29.15 -3.47 -16.68
C LEU A 143 27.94 -2.97 -15.90
N GLU A 144 28.15 -2.24 -14.80
CA GLU A 144 27.05 -1.65 -14.02
C GLU A 144 26.40 -0.50 -14.77
N LYS A 145 27.22 0.35 -15.42
CA LYS A 145 26.72 1.42 -16.29
C LYS A 145 25.85 0.88 -17.42
N ASP A 146 26.29 -0.18 -18.09
CA ASP A 146 25.52 -0.79 -19.18
C ASP A 146 24.21 -1.39 -18.69
N ARG A 147 24.20 -2.05 -17.52
CA ARG A 147 22.98 -2.55 -16.88
C ARG A 147 22.02 -1.42 -16.52
N ARG A 148 22.52 -0.32 -15.97
CA ARG A 148 21.72 0.86 -15.60
C ARG A 148 21.06 1.51 -16.82
N LEU A 149 21.81 1.66 -17.91
CA LEU A 149 21.27 2.16 -19.17
C LEU A 149 20.24 1.21 -19.78
N GLN A 150 20.47 -0.10 -19.68
CA GLN A 150 19.53 -1.11 -20.16
C GLN A 150 18.21 -1.06 -19.39
N ASP A 151 18.27 -0.97 -18.06
CA ASP A 151 17.10 -0.77 -17.19
C ASP A 151 16.26 0.45 -17.61
N ILE A 152 16.92 1.58 -17.89
CA ILE A 152 16.24 2.81 -18.31
C ILE A 152 15.58 2.63 -19.69
N ARG A 153 16.27 1.95 -20.62
CA ARG A 153 15.71 1.66 -21.95
C ARG A 153 14.48 0.75 -21.85
N ASP A 154 14.53 -0.27 -21.01
CA ASP A 154 13.43 -1.21 -20.85
C ASP A 154 12.22 -0.54 -20.18
N LEU A 155 12.43 0.30 -19.17
CA LEU A 155 11.35 1.14 -18.60
C LEU A 155 10.75 2.10 -19.63
N LYS A 156 11.59 2.69 -20.50
CA LYS A 156 11.10 3.58 -21.57
C LYS A 156 10.29 2.83 -22.62
N ARG A 157 10.69 1.60 -22.98
CA ARG A 157 9.92 0.73 -23.89
C ARG A 157 8.55 0.41 -23.30
N GLN A 158 8.50 -0.03 -22.05
CA GLN A 158 7.23 -0.32 -21.35
C GLN A 158 6.30 0.89 -21.28
N GLU A 159 6.83 2.10 -21.06
CA GLU A 159 6.02 3.33 -21.08
C GLU A 159 5.43 3.60 -22.48
N ILE A 160 6.21 3.38 -23.54
CA ILE A 160 5.76 3.57 -24.92
C ILE A 160 4.69 2.54 -25.27
N GLU A 161 4.92 1.26 -24.96
CA GLU A 161 3.95 0.18 -25.18
C GLU A 161 2.62 0.48 -24.47
N ARG A 162 2.65 0.85 -23.18
CA ARG A 162 1.43 1.22 -22.44
C ARG A 162 0.70 2.41 -23.06
N LYS A 163 1.43 3.39 -23.61
CA LYS A 163 0.83 4.54 -24.31
C LYS A 163 0.23 4.15 -25.65
N GLU A 164 0.85 3.23 -26.37
CA GLU A 164 0.36 2.70 -27.64
C GLU A 164 -0.90 1.86 -27.42
N GLU A 165 -0.90 0.94 -26.46
CA GLU A 165 -2.07 0.18 -26.03
C GLU A 165 -3.23 1.11 -25.63
N ALA A 166 -2.96 2.14 -24.83
CA ALA A 166 -3.98 3.10 -24.44
C ALA A 166 -4.56 3.88 -25.64
N LYS A 167 -3.77 4.13 -26.70
CA LYS A 167 -4.27 4.74 -27.93
C LYS A 167 -5.10 3.75 -28.75
N LEU A 168 -4.63 2.50 -28.86
CA LEU A 168 -5.34 1.43 -29.56
C LEU A 168 -6.70 1.17 -28.93
N ASN A 169 -6.76 0.98 -27.60
CA ASN A 169 -8.01 0.78 -26.87
C ASN A 169 -9.00 1.92 -27.13
N LYS A 170 -8.55 3.18 -27.08
CA LYS A 170 -9.42 4.34 -27.38
C LYS A 170 -9.96 4.33 -28.81
N LEU A 171 -9.19 3.84 -29.78
CA LEU A 171 -9.65 3.72 -31.16
C LEU A 171 -10.63 2.57 -31.33
N GLU A 172 -10.37 1.43 -30.68
CA GLU A 172 -11.26 0.27 -30.69
C GLU A 172 -12.60 0.55 -30.00
N ASP A 173 -12.56 1.22 -28.85
CA ASP A 173 -13.76 1.66 -28.13
C ASP A 173 -14.63 2.54 -29.03
N LYS A 174 -14.06 3.59 -29.63
CA LYS A 174 -14.78 4.46 -30.56
C LYS A 174 -15.30 3.71 -31.78
N LYS A 175 -14.53 2.79 -32.34
CA LYS A 175 -14.97 1.95 -33.47
C LYS A 175 -16.15 1.08 -33.07
N SER A 176 -16.13 0.51 -31.87
CA SER A 176 -17.23 -0.30 -31.33
C SER A 176 -18.48 0.56 -31.09
N GLU A 177 -18.33 1.76 -30.52
CA GLU A 177 -19.42 2.70 -30.30
C GLU A 177 -20.10 3.09 -31.61
N LEU A 178 -19.32 3.41 -32.65
CA LEU A 178 -19.85 3.77 -33.96
C LEU A 178 -20.59 2.59 -34.60
N LYS A 179 -20.04 1.38 -34.51
CA LYS A 179 -20.72 0.16 -34.99
C LYS A 179 -22.03 -0.09 -34.25
N ASN A 180 -22.03 0.05 -32.93
CA ASN A 180 -23.20 -0.16 -32.08
C ASN A 180 -24.29 0.88 -32.38
N LYS A 181 -23.92 2.16 -32.53
CA LYS A 181 -24.84 3.24 -32.93
C LYS A 181 -25.45 2.97 -34.31
N ALA A 182 -24.63 2.55 -35.29
CA ALA A 182 -25.11 2.21 -36.62
C ALA A 182 -26.06 1.00 -36.61
N ASN A 183 -25.74 -0.04 -35.85
CA ASN A 183 -26.58 -1.23 -35.72
C ASN A 183 -27.92 -0.92 -35.02
N ALA A 184 -27.89 -0.11 -33.96
CA ALA A 184 -29.09 0.36 -33.28
C ALA A 184 -30.00 1.15 -34.25
N ALA A 185 -29.44 2.09 -35.01
CA ALA A 185 -30.19 2.87 -36.00
C ALA A 185 -30.80 1.98 -37.10
N ARG A 186 -30.07 0.98 -37.59
CA ARG A 186 -30.58 0.01 -38.58
C ARG A 186 -31.71 -0.84 -38.01
N SER A 187 -31.56 -1.31 -36.77
CA SER A 187 -32.59 -2.10 -36.07
C SER A 187 -33.87 -1.27 -35.89
N LEU A 188 -33.74 0.00 -35.49
CA LEU A 188 -34.86 0.92 -35.34
C LEU A 188 -35.58 1.18 -36.67
N ARG A 189 -34.83 1.40 -37.75
CA ARG A 189 -35.42 1.54 -39.10
C ARG A 189 -36.19 0.29 -39.53
N ARG A 190 -35.62 -0.91 -39.32
CA ARG A 190 -36.29 -2.18 -39.64
C ARG A 190 -37.55 -2.39 -38.80
N LYS A 191 -37.52 -2.03 -37.51
CA LYS A 191 -38.69 -2.10 -36.62
C LYS A 191 -39.79 -1.15 -37.10
N ASN A 192 -39.45 0.12 -37.34
CA ASN A 192 -40.41 1.11 -37.82
C ASN A 192 -41.03 0.72 -39.17
N GLN A 193 -40.25 0.12 -40.09
CA GLN A 193 -40.76 -0.37 -41.36
C GLN A 193 -41.72 -1.55 -41.17
N ARG A 194 -41.43 -2.48 -40.25
CA ARG A 194 -42.36 -3.58 -39.92
C ARG A 194 -43.64 -3.05 -39.29
N ASP A 195 -43.54 -2.10 -38.38
CA ASP A 195 -44.70 -1.48 -37.73
C ASP A 195 -45.56 -0.73 -38.76
N ALA A 196 -44.95 0.02 -39.68
CA ALA A 196 -45.65 0.66 -40.80
C ALA A 196 -46.36 -0.36 -41.70
N ASN A 197 -45.67 -1.42 -42.12
CA ASN A 197 -46.28 -2.47 -42.95
C ASN A 197 -47.40 -3.23 -42.24
N LYS A 198 -47.30 -3.40 -40.91
CA LYS A 198 -48.37 -4.03 -40.11
C LYS A 198 -49.60 -3.13 -40.06
N VAL A 199 -49.42 -1.82 -39.87
CA VAL A 199 -50.52 -0.84 -39.92
C VAL A 199 -51.18 -0.85 -41.29
N THR A 200 -50.42 -0.77 -42.39
CA THR A 200 -50.98 -0.78 -43.75
C THR A 200 -51.70 -2.08 -44.09
N ASN A 201 -51.18 -3.23 -43.67
CA ASN A 201 -51.85 -4.52 -43.90
C ASN A 201 -53.11 -4.66 -43.04
N SER A 202 -53.12 -4.15 -41.81
CA SER A 202 -54.31 -4.15 -40.96
C SER A 202 -55.40 -3.20 -41.47
N SER A 203 -55.03 -2.03 -42.01
CA SER A 203 -56.00 -1.10 -42.61
C SER A 203 -56.52 -1.62 -43.96
N ALA A 204 -55.67 -2.25 -44.77
CA ALA A 204 -56.09 -2.88 -46.02
C ALA A 204 -57.04 -4.07 -45.78
N PHE A 205 -56.85 -4.85 -44.72
CA PHE A 205 -57.75 -5.95 -44.36
C PHE A 205 -59.13 -5.45 -43.92
N VAL A 206 -59.22 -4.31 -43.22
CA VAL A 206 -60.49 -3.70 -42.82
C VAL A 206 -61.24 -3.10 -44.01
N GLU A 207 -60.55 -2.47 -44.97
CA GLU A 207 -61.22 -1.92 -46.16
C GLU A 207 -61.64 -3.01 -47.18
N GLU A 208 -60.85 -4.09 -47.31
CA GLU A 208 -61.09 -5.13 -48.31
C GLU A 208 -62.30 -6.04 -47.97
N HIS A 209 -62.64 -6.15 -46.68
CA HIS A 209 -63.83 -6.87 -46.21
C HIS A 209 -65.15 -6.07 -46.32
N SER A 210 -65.09 -4.80 -46.73
CA SER A 210 -66.29 -3.96 -46.84
C SER A 210 -66.84 -3.82 -48.27
N SER A 211 -66.12 -4.27 -49.32
CA SER A 211 -66.50 -3.95 -50.71
C SER A 211 -66.33 -5.05 -51.78
N LYS A 212 -65.87 -6.26 -51.47
CA LYS A 212 -65.75 -7.32 -52.50
C LYS A 212 -67.09 -7.98 -52.82
N LYS A 213 -67.70 -7.55 -53.94
CA LYS A 213 -68.85 -8.22 -54.58
C LYS A 213 -68.50 -9.68 -54.91
N LYS A 214 -69.32 -10.62 -54.44
CA LYS A 214 -69.19 -12.05 -54.73
C LYS A 214 -69.40 -12.29 -56.23
N LYS A 215 -68.46 -12.97 -56.89
CA LYS A 215 -68.59 -13.38 -58.30
C LYS A 215 -69.57 -14.55 -58.37
N THR A 216 -70.72 -14.34 -59.01
CA THR A 216 -71.70 -15.39 -59.32
C THR A 216 -71.46 -15.92 -60.72
N VAL A 217 -71.46 -17.24 -60.89
CA VAL A 217 -71.36 -17.89 -62.20
C VAL A 217 -72.76 -18.17 -62.71
N SER A 218 -73.09 -17.70 -63.92
CA SER A 218 -74.35 -18.00 -64.61
C SER A 218 -74.14 -19.20 -65.55
N PHE A 219 -74.97 -20.23 -65.40
CA PHE A 219 -75.06 -21.33 -66.36
C PHE A 219 -76.05 -20.94 -67.47
N ALA A 220 -75.62 -21.07 -68.72
CA ALA A 220 -76.42 -20.96 -69.93
C ALA A 220 -76.31 -22.28 -70.71
#